data_AF-A0A7K1U3Y8-F1
#
_entry.id   AF-A0A7K1U3Y8-F1
#
_cell.length_a   1.000
_cell.length_b   1.000
_cell.length_c   1.000
_cell.angle_alpha   90.00
_cell.angle_beta   90.00
_cell.angle_gamma   90.00
#
_symmetry.space_group_name_H-M   'P 1'
#
loop_
_entity.id
_entity.type
_entity.pdbx_description
1 polymer ?
#
loop_
_entity_poly.entity_id
_entity_poly.type
_entity_poly.pdbx_seq_one_letter_code
_entity_poly.pdbx_strand_id
1 'polypeptide(L)'
;MKRNPLIQLICLLIFLSGCSKKETDIEKIQAKSLTALATSTPTNTNSLRGINWADPNGNEAPSRVVTPSGLSSTITATDAAAVGKRIADSLKAAGGTTIRMPITPSTASSASYWPVYQAAINAIVAENCNVILCYWPDGVHHVPDTTQWYTMWKKVDTVYKNNGSVLYEPINEPVDYSGTDLCNLYANFLNQLSPASWKCILDGTGYAGEVITVGNDSRLTNQYLGLHCYWWFYGSYNVWSSYYNIVSGKVGSYASRTVITEVGIETFRHVSFWWQWDTGVYEDQAFLTGSLAYSKDNQIGTIAWSGVNDIDTYRWFSANNNLVEVNPGCANMFRWSWGLTASPKWQGPISDGRFKLQNRASGLMLDNLGSTTDGASVAQWQDGTSSNQQWNVSYSAGYYTLSCATGKNCLDVGSNTADGSAVQQKALSFSNNTQRWTFVSTGDGYYKVVNLTTGKCLDTGGQTTNGSSMQQWYSNSSYNQQWKFIQL
;
A
#
# COMPACT_ATOMS: atom_id res chain seq x y z
N MET A 1 31.00 94.91 17.44
CA MET A 1 32.43 94.93 17.81
C MET A 1 33.02 93.55 17.51
N LYS A 2 34.18 93.52 16.82
CA LYS A 2 35.32 92.55 16.77
C LYS A 2 35.06 91.12 17.31
N ARG A 3 35.58 90.00 16.78
CA ARG A 3 36.52 89.60 15.71
C ARG A 3 36.47 88.05 15.70
N ASN A 4 36.55 87.45 14.51
CA ASN A 4 37.13 86.15 14.07
C ASN A 4 38.20 85.47 14.99
N PRO A 5 38.75 84.26 14.70
CA PRO A 5 38.26 82.95 14.17
C PRO A 5 38.98 81.72 14.86
N LEU A 6 39.02 80.54 14.19
CA LEU A 6 39.87 79.33 14.37
C LEU A 6 39.36 78.22 15.32
N ILE A 7 39.61 76.91 15.15
CA ILE A 7 39.95 75.93 14.08
C ILE A 7 40.45 74.68 14.85
N GLN A 8 40.20 73.47 14.30
CA GLN A 8 40.85 72.18 14.59
C GLN A 8 40.60 71.49 15.95
N LEU A 9 40.69 70.17 16.15
CA LEU A 9 40.71 68.92 15.36
C LEU A 9 41.01 67.81 16.42
N ILE A 10 40.85 66.54 16.05
CA ILE A 10 41.60 65.35 16.58
C ILE A 10 41.01 64.55 17.76
N CYS A 11 40.59 63.32 17.40
CA CYS A 11 40.84 62.02 18.06
C CYS A 11 40.25 61.72 19.45
N LEU A 12 40.00 60.48 19.87
CA LEU A 12 39.92 59.12 19.33
C LEU A 12 39.60 58.25 20.58
N LEU A 13 38.74 57.24 20.45
CA LEU A 13 38.76 55.97 21.22
C LEU A 13 38.49 55.96 22.75
N ILE A 14 37.34 55.37 23.12
CA ILE A 14 37.18 54.10 23.87
C ILE A 14 35.98 54.12 24.84
N PHE A 15 35.17 53.08 24.65
CA PHE A 15 34.04 52.56 25.39
C PHE A 15 34.03 52.76 26.91
N LEU A 16 32.83 53.02 27.46
CA LEU A 16 32.27 52.25 28.57
C LEU A 16 30.73 52.32 28.54
N SER A 17 30.16 51.14 28.79
CA SER A 17 28.79 50.69 28.73
C SER A 17 27.82 51.36 29.71
N GLY A 18 26.56 51.53 29.28
CA GLY A 18 25.42 51.79 30.17
C GLY A 18 24.09 51.66 29.43
N CYS A 19 23.42 50.52 29.59
CA CYS A 19 22.05 50.32 29.12
C CYS A 19 21.08 51.31 29.79
N SER A 20 20.28 52.03 28.98
CA SER A 20 18.91 52.34 29.36
C SER A 20 18.04 52.38 28.10
N LYS A 21 16.83 51.83 28.24
CA LYS A 21 15.90 51.49 27.17
C LYS A 21 15.10 52.70 26.67
N LYS A 22 14.71 52.58 25.38
CA LYS A 22 13.60 53.19 24.63
C LYS A 22 13.83 54.59 24.06
N GLU A 23 13.92 54.67 22.73
CA GLU A 23 12.78 55.05 21.88
C GLU A 23 13.02 54.63 20.42
N THR A 24 11.93 54.57 19.68
CA THR A 24 11.70 53.95 18.37
C THR A 24 12.31 54.73 17.20
N ASP A 25 13.01 54.02 16.30
CA ASP A 25 13.28 54.50 14.94
C ASP A 25 12.78 53.50 13.89
N ILE A 26 12.02 54.05 12.95
CA ILE A 26 11.39 53.35 11.83
C ILE A 26 12.49 53.02 10.81
N GLU A 27 13.02 51.81 10.83
CA GLU A 27 13.91 51.34 9.76
C GLU A 27 13.09 50.86 8.55
N LYS A 28 13.35 51.53 7.43
CA LYS A 28 12.94 51.13 6.08
C LYS A 28 13.22 49.64 5.87
N ILE A 29 12.16 48.85 5.67
CA ILE A 29 12.28 47.49 5.15
C ILE A 29 12.86 47.60 3.74
N GLN A 30 14.18 47.47 3.62
CA GLN A 30 14.78 47.03 2.36
C GLN A 30 14.20 45.65 2.07
N ALA A 31 13.50 45.54 0.94
CA ALA A 31 13.08 44.26 0.40
C ALA A 31 14.32 43.37 0.30
N LYS A 32 14.44 42.39 1.21
CA LYS A 32 15.34 41.26 1.00
C LYS A 32 14.97 40.69 -0.36
N SER A 33 15.93 40.69 -1.29
CA SER A 33 15.76 39.95 -2.52
C SER A 33 15.39 38.52 -2.13
N LEU A 34 14.25 38.06 -2.63
CA LEU A 34 13.87 36.66 -2.60
C LEU A 34 14.89 35.93 -3.48
N THR A 35 16.03 35.58 -2.89
CA THR A 35 16.85 34.50 -3.45
C THR A 35 15.95 33.30 -3.56
N ALA A 36 15.67 32.89 -4.80
CA ALA A 36 14.93 31.69 -5.12
C ALA A 36 15.44 30.55 -4.23
N LEU A 37 14.57 30.00 -3.40
CA LEU A 37 14.85 28.75 -2.69
C LEU A 37 15.20 27.72 -3.77
N ALA A 38 16.48 27.41 -3.92
CA ALA A 38 16.91 26.24 -4.66
C ALA A 38 16.30 25.03 -3.92
N THR A 39 15.19 24.50 -4.44
CA THR A 39 14.51 23.34 -3.87
C THR A 39 15.38 22.12 -4.15
N SER A 40 16.25 21.80 -3.20
CA SER A 40 17.14 20.64 -3.26
C SER A 40 16.39 19.37 -3.65
N THR A 41 17.04 18.48 -4.39
CA THR A 41 16.57 17.12 -4.64
C THR A 41 16.16 16.48 -3.31
N PRO A 42 14.98 15.82 -3.24
CA PRO A 42 14.56 15.10 -2.05
C PRO A 42 15.61 14.05 -1.70
N THR A 43 15.85 13.86 -0.40
CA THR A 43 16.75 12.81 0.08
C THR A 43 16.17 11.42 -0.21
N ASN A 44 14.85 11.30 -0.14
CA ASN A 44 14.07 10.12 -0.48
C ASN A 44 12.60 10.49 -0.72
N THR A 45 11.79 9.52 -1.12
CA THR A 45 10.37 9.72 -1.44
C THR A 45 9.42 8.94 -0.51
N ASN A 46 9.92 8.30 0.55
CA ASN A 46 9.12 7.45 1.43
C ASN A 46 7.94 8.17 2.13
N SER A 47 7.90 9.51 2.11
CA SER A 47 6.73 10.30 2.53
C SER A 47 5.53 10.16 1.58
N LEU A 48 5.74 9.68 0.35
CA LEU A 48 4.73 9.38 -0.65
C LEU A 48 4.42 7.88 -0.63
N ARG A 49 3.69 7.45 0.40
CA ARG A 49 3.37 6.04 0.63
C ARG A 49 1.87 5.85 0.78
N GLY A 50 1.31 4.85 0.13
CA GLY A 50 -0.11 4.55 0.34
C GLY A 50 -0.71 3.70 -0.75
N ILE A 51 -1.82 4.14 -1.33
CA ILE A 51 -2.72 3.26 -2.07
C ILE A 51 -3.35 3.92 -3.30
N ASN A 52 -3.70 3.13 -4.31
CA ASN A 52 -4.50 3.57 -5.46
C ASN A 52 -6.01 3.51 -5.14
N TRP A 53 -6.73 4.62 -5.32
CA TRP A 53 -8.19 4.64 -5.28
C TRP A 53 -8.72 4.67 -6.70
N ALA A 54 -8.88 3.48 -7.27
CA ALA A 54 -9.14 3.26 -8.68
C ALA A 54 -10.64 3.21 -8.99
N ASP A 55 -10.97 3.49 -10.25
CA ASP A 55 -12.29 3.16 -10.81
C ASP A 55 -12.39 1.64 -11.00
N PRO A 56 -13.43 0.97 -10.45
CA PRO A 56 -13.62 -0.46 -10.59
C PRO A 56 -13.61 -0.95 -12.04
N ASN A 57 -14.14 -0.16 -12.96
CA ASN A 57 -14.29 -0.56 -14.37
C ASN A 57 -13.03 -0.27 -15.21
N GLY A 58 -11.94 0.17 -14.61
CA GLY A 58 -10.69 0.49 -15.31
C GLY A 58 -10.81 1.69 -16.28
N ASN A 59 -9.85 1.80 -17.18
CA ASN A 59 -9.71 2.84 -18.21
C ASN A 59 -10.31 2.46 -19.58
N GLU A 60 -10.97 1.30 -19.69
CA GLU A 60 -11.36 0.70 -20.97
C GLU A 60 -12.66 1.26 -21.59
N ALA A 61 -13.45 2.04 -20.82
CA ALA A 61 -14.70 2.60 -21.31
C ALA A 61 -14.53 4.08 -21.70
N PRO A 62 -14.66 4.44 -22.99
CA PRO A 62 -14.35 5.79 -23.48
C PRO A 62 -15.35 6.84 -23.01
N SER A 63 -14.88 8.10 -22.90
CA SER A 63 -15.71 9.31 -22.77
C SER A 63 -16.60 9.35 -21.52
N ARG A 64 -16.14 8.78 -20.41
CA ARG A 64 -16.86 8.83 -19.13
C ARG A 64 -16.09 9.57 -18.05
N VAL A 65 -16.83 10.04 -17.05
CA VAL A 65 -16.23 10.44 -15.77
C VAL A 65 -15.70 9.19 -15.07
N VAL A 66 -14.53 9.30 -14.45
CA VAL A 66 -14.03 8.24 -13.58
C VAL A 66 -14.76 8.30 -12.24
N THR A 67 -15.21 7.16 -11.78
CA THR A 67 -15.91 6.93 -10.52
C THR A 67 -15.12 5.93 -9.69
N PRO A 68 -14.07 6.38 -8.98
CA PRO A 68 -13.38 5.56 -7.99
C PRO A 68 -14.34 4.83 -7.04
N SER A 69 -13.95 3.65 -6.56
CA SER A 69 -14.78 2.80 -5.69
C SER A 69 -15.49 3.58 -4.57
N GLY A 70 -16.82 3.45 -4.47
CA GLY A 70 -17.65 4.19 -3.51
C GLY A 70 -18.08 5.59 -3.96
N LEU A 71 -17.59 6.10 -5.10
CA LEU A 71 -18.19 7.24 -5.81
C LEU A 71 -19.14 6.74 -6.91
N SER A 72 -20.11 7.56 -7.29
CA SER A 72 -21.02 7.28 -8.40
C SER A 72 -21.37 8.56 -9.15
N SER A 73 -21.98 8.45 -10.33
CA SER A 73 -22.42 9.63 -11.09
C SER A 73 -23.53 10.45 -10.41
N THR A 74 -24.19 9.89 -9.39
CA THR A 74 -25.31 10.51 -8.65
C THR A 74 -24.96 10.89 -7.21
N ILE A 75 -23.73 10.62 -6.76
CA ILE A 75 -23.29 10.93 -5.40
C ILE A 75 -23.26 12.45 -5.16
N THR A 76 -23.61 12.88 -3.95
CA THR A 76 -23.50 14.29 -3.57
C THR A 76 -22.07 14.66 -3.19
N ALA A 77 -21.73 15.95 -3.21
CA ALA A 77 -20.42 16.42 -2.75
C ALA A 77 -20.17 16.08 -1.27
N THR A 78 -21.21 16.16 -0.43
CA THR A 78 -21.12 15.80 1.00
C THR A 78 -20.77 14.33 1.18
N ASP A 79 -21.44 13.44 0.44
CA ASP A 79 -21.21 12.01 0.54
C ASP A 79 -19.83 11.63 -0.05
N ALA A 80 -19.41 12.28 -1.15
CA ALA A 80 -18.08 12.10 -1.72
C ALA A 80 -16.97 12.52 -0.75
N ALA A 81 -17.15 13.64 -0.03
CA ALA A 81 -16.23 14.06 1.04
C ALA A 81 -16.19 13.02 2.18
N ALA A 82 -17.33 12.46 2.57
CA ALA A 82 -17.39 11.42 3.59
C ALA A 82 -16.66 10.12 3.15
N VAL A 83 -16.74 9.77 1.86
CA VAL A 83 -15.96 8.66 1.28
C VAL A 83 -14.47 8.95 1.30
N GLY A 84 -14.05 10.11 0.80
CA GLY A 84 -12.64 10.53 0.82
C GLY A 84 -12.05 10.51 2.23
N LYS A 85 -12.78 11.05 3.21
CA LYS A 85 -12.38 11.03 4.62
C LYS A 85 -12.21 9.60 5.17
N ARG A 86 -13.19 8.71 4.96
CA ARG A 86 -13.10 7.31 5.44
C ARG A 86 -11.88 6.58 4.87
N ILE A 87 -11.58 6.78 3.58
CA ILE A 87 -10.41 6.19 2.94
C ILE A 87 -9.12 6.75 3.52
N ALA A 88 -9.03 8.08 3.68
CA ALA A 88 -7.87 8.72 4.30
C ALA A 88 -7.65 8.26 5.75
N ASP A 89 -8.70 8.15 6.56
CA ASP A 89 -8.61 7.67 7.94
C ASP A 89 -8.10 6.23 8.02
N SER A 90 -8.61 5.36 7.15
CA SER A 90 -8.19 3.95 7.10
C SER A 90 -6.74 3.81 6.63
N LEU A 91 -6.34 4.61 5.63
CA LEU A 91 -4.96 4.66 5.17
C LEU A 91 -4.00 5.14 6.27
N LYS A 92 -4.36 6.20 7.00
CA LYS A 92 -3.57 6.70 8.13
C LYS A 92 -3.44 5.68 9.24
N ALA A 93 -4.53 4.99 9.58
CA ALA A 93 -4.50 3.90 10.55
C ALA A 93 -3.54 2.78 10.10
N ALA A 94 -3.41 2.58 8.78
CA ALA A 94 -2.44 1.67 8.18
C ALA A 94 -1.01 2.24 8.06
N GLY A 95 -0.78 3.50 8.39
CA GLY A 95 0.53 4.17 8.32
C GLY A 95 0.86 4.85 6.97
N GLY A 96 -0.08 4.81 6.02
CA GLY A 96 0.06 5.49 4.73
C GLY A 96 -0.30 6.98 4.82
N THR A 97 0.08 7.71 3.78
CA THR A 97 -0.01 9.17 3.69
C THR A 97 -0.46 9.67 2.32
N THR A 98 -0.59 8.81 1.31
CA THR A 98 -0.85 9.23 -0.07
C THR A 98 -1.90 8.36 -0.76
N ILE A 99 -2.87 9.00 -1.41
CA ILE A 99 -3.89 8.34 -2.23
C ILE A 99 -3.69 8.78 -3.68
N ARG A 100 -3.50 7.81 -4.59
CA ARG A 100 -3.44 8.07 -6.03
C ARG A 100 -4.84 7.87 -6.64
N MET A 101 -5.33 8.87 -7.36
CA MET A 101 -6.69 8.91 -7.91
C MET A 101 -6.62 9.17 -9.43
N PRO A 102 -7.39 8.44 -10.25
CA PRO A 102 -7.46 8.70 -11.67
C PRO A 102 -8.15 10.04 -11.97
N ILE A 103 -7.88 10.63 -13.13
CA ILE A 103 -8.63 11.76 -13.66
C ILE A 103 -8.66 11.69 -15.19
N THR A 104 -9.77 12.12 -15.78
CA THR A 104 -9.93 12.24 -17.24
C THR A 104 -10.43 13.64 -17.59
N PRO A 105 -10.27 14.10 -18.85
CA PRO A 105 -10.86 15.34 -19.31
C PRO A 105 -12.37 15.42 -19.11
N SER A 106 -13.09 14.29 -19.27
CA SER A 106 -14.51 14.17 -18.96
C SER A 106 -14.82 14.45 -17.49
N THR A 107 -13.99 13.96 -16.57
CA THR A 107 -14.11 14.20 -15.13
C THR A 107 -13.94 15.68 -14.79
N ALA A 108 -12.88 16.32 -15.30
CA ALA A 108 -12.62 17.73 -15.02
C ALA A 108 -13.58 18.69 -15.74
N SER A 109 -14.05 18.35 -16.95
CA SER A 109 -14.96 19.21 -17.72
C SER A 109 -16.40 19.17 -17.19
N SER A 110 -16.81 18.08 -16.55
CA SER A 110 -18.16 17.95 -15.99
C SER A 110 -18.48 19.00 -14.92
N ALA A 111 -19.45 19.88 -15.21
CA ALA A 111 -19.86 20.94 -14.28
C ALA A 111 -20.58 20.38 -13.04
N SER A 112 -21.24 19.23 -13.15
CA SER A 112 -21.93 18.57 -12.04
C SER A 112 -21.00 17.68 -11.22
N TYR A 113 -20.05 17.00 -11.87
CA TYR A 113 -19.22 15.98 -11.22
C TYR A 113 -17.88 16.51 -10.71
N TRP A 114 -17.26 17.49 -11.37
CA TRP A 114 -15.99 18.04 -10.90
C TRP A 114 -16.07 18.57 -9.46
N PRO A 115 -17.09 19.34 -9.03
CA PRO A 115 -17.21 19.77 -7.63
C PRO A 115 -17.34 18.61 -6.64
N VAL A 116 -17.99 17.52 -7.04
CA VAL A 116 -18.12 16.30 -6.23
C VAL A 116 -16.75 15.62 -6.06
N TYR A 117 -16.00 15.50 -7.16
CA TYR A 117 -14.64 14.95 -7.15
C TYR A 117 -13.69 15.79 -6.28
N GLN A 118 -13.79 17.11 -6.39
CA GLN A 118 -13.04 18.04 -5.54
C GLN A 118 -13.38 17.88 -4.06
N ALA A 119 -14.64 17.60 -3.70
CA ALA A 119 -15.03 17.38 -2.32
C ALA A 119 -14.32 16.16 -1.70
N ALA A 120 -14.16 15.07 -2.47
CA ALA A 120 -13.39 13.91 -2.06
C ALA A 120 -11.88 14.24 -1.91
N ILE A 121 -11.28 14.92 -2.90
CA ILE A 121 -9.87 15.35 -2.85
C ILE A 121 -9.61 16.23 -1.62
N ASN A 122 -10.47 17.23 -1.39
CA ASN A 122 -10.32 18.17 -0.28
C ASN A 122 -10.48 17.49 1.08
N ALA A 123 -11.37 16.50 1.19
CA ALA A 123 -11.51 15.70 2.41
C ALA A 123 -10.24 14.89 2.70
N ILE A 124 -9.62 14.28 1.69
CA ILE A 124 -8.35 13.55 1.84
C ILE A 124 -7.23 14.51 2.33
N VAL A 125 -7.12 15.68 1.71
CA VAL A 125 -6.12 16.68 2.10
C VAL A 125 -6.36 17.22 3.51
N ALA A 126 -7.62 17.46 3.89
CA ALA A 126 -7.97 17.89 5.24
C ALA A 126 -7.60 16.85 6.31
N GLU A 127 -7.49 15.58 5.93
CA GLU A 127 -7.02 14.49 6.78
C GLU A 127 -5.49 14.37 6.85
N ASN A 128 -4.73 15.31 6.26
CA ASN A 128 -3.26 15.33 6.15
C ASN A 128 -2.70 14.21 5.25
N CYS A 129 -3.47 13.77 4.26
CA CYS A 129 -2.98 12.89 3.22
C CYS A 129 -2.69 13.67 1.93
N ASN A 130 -1.73 13.19 1.15
CA ASN A 130 -1.48 13.66 -0.21
C ASN A 130 -2.47 12.99 -1.18
N VAL A 131 -2.78 13.69 -2.26
CA VAL A 131 -3.51 13.17 -3.41
C VAL A 131 -2.61 13.27 -4.64
N ILE A 132 -2.35 12.15 -5.29
CA ILE A 132 -1.77 12.14 -6.64
C ILE A 132 -2.92 12.07 -7.62
N LEU A 133 -3.14 13.10 -8.43
CA LEU A 133 -4.07 13.03 -9.54
C LEU A 133 -3.31 12.49 -10.75
N CYS A 134 -3.75 11.36 -11.28
CA CYS A 134 -3.12 10.70 -12.42
C CYS A 134 -4.05 10.69 -13.63
N TYR A 135 -3.59 11.23 -14.76
CA TYR A 135 -4.36 11.17 -16.00
C TYR A 135 -4.40 9.73 -16.52
N TRP A 136 -5.61 9.17 -16.63
CA TRP A 136 -5.86 7.91 -17.31
C TRP A 136 -6.32 8.18 -18.74
N PRO A 137 -5.54 7.83 -19.77
CA PRO A 137 -6.04 7.89 -21.13
C PRO A 137 -7.08 6.80 -21.40
N ASP A 138 -8.08 7.13 -22.21
CA ASP A 138 -9.20 6.24 -22.53
C ASP A 138 -8.79 5.29 -23.68
N GLY A 139 -8.59 4.00 -23.38
CA GLY A 139 -8.31 2.95 -24.38
C GLY A 139 -7.02 3.12 -25.19
N VAL A 140 -6.11 4.01 -24.76
CA VAL A 140 -4.79 4.26 -25.36
C VAL A 140 -3.76 4.54 -24.27
N HIS A 141 -2.48 4.63 -24.64
CA HIS A 141 -1.37 4.91 -23.72
C HIS A 141 -0.57 6.17 -24.12
N HIS A 142 -1.24 7.08 -24.81
CA HIS A 142 -0.75 8.42 -25.13
C HIS A 142 -1.82 9.49 -24.90
N VAL A 143 -1.45 10.77 -25.01
CA VAL A 143 -2.42 11.89 -25.01
C VAL A 143 -2.98 12.06 -26.42
N PRO A 144 -4.24 11.67 -26.70
CA PRO A 144 -4.81 11.76 -28.05
C PRO A 144 -5.16 13.21 -28.44
N ASP A 145 -5.62 14.01 -27.50
CA ASP A 145 -5.94 15.43 -27.67
C ASP A 145 -5.22 16.27 -26.61
N THR A 146 -4.10 16.87 -27.01
CA THR A 146 -3.29 17.71 -26.13
C THR A 146 -4.03 18.97 -25.69
N THR A 147 -4.95 19.52 -26.49
CA THR A 147 -5.72 20.72 -26.13
C THR A 147 -6.69 20.41 -24.99
N GLN A 148 -7.43 19.31 -25.12
CA GLN A 148 -8.37 18.87 -24.09
C GLN A 148 -7.64 18.47 -22.79
N TRP A 149 -6.52 17.75 -22.93
CA TRP A 149 -5.67 17.35 -21.81
C TRP A 149 -5.10 18.55 -21.05
N TYR A 150 -4.58 19.56 -21.76
CA TYR A 150 -4.12 20.80 -21.12
C TYR A 150 -5.26 21.59 -20.47
N THR A 151 -6.45 21.58 -21.08
CA THR A 151 -7.62 22.24 -20.49
C THR A 151 -8.00 21.62 -19.14
N MET A 152 -7.95 20.28 -19.04
CA MET A 152 -8.12 19.56 -17.78
C MET A 152 -7.06 19.99 -16.76
N TRP A 153 -5.78 19.88 -17.10
CA TRP A 153 -4.72 20.18 -16.16
C TRP A 153 -4.69 21.64 -15.72
N LYS A 154 -4.99 22.59 -16.61
CA LYS A 154 -5.13 24.00 -16.25
C LYS A 154 -6.28 24.24 -15.25
N LYS A 155 -7.38 23.49 -15.40
CA LYS A 155 -8.50 23.54 -14.44
C LYS A 155 -8.11 22.98 -13.07
N VAL A 156 -7.35 21.90 -13.05
CA VAL A 156 -6.75 21.34 -11.82
C VAL A 156 -5.78 22.33 -11.18
N ASP A 157 -4.85 22.89 -11.96
CA ASP A 157 -3.82 23.83 -11.49
C ASP A 157 -4.44 25.11 -10.92
N THR A 158 -5.48 25.65 -11.57
CA THR A 158 -6.20 26.84 -11.08
C THR A 158 -6.67 26.70 -9.63
N VAL A 159 -7.02 25.47 -9.21
CA VAL A 159 -7.49 25.19 -7.84
C VAL A 159 -6.33 24.80 -6.92
N TYR A 160 -5.44 23.93 -7.39
CA TYR A 160 -4.49 23.21 -6.54
C TYR A 160 -3.04 23.64 -6.68
N LYS A 161 -2.72 24.66 -7.49
CA LYS A 161 -1.34 25.14 -7.71
C LYS A 161 -0.56 25.34 -6.42
N ASN A 162 -1.18 26.02 -5.44
CA ASN A 162 -0.56 26.35 -4.16
C ASN A 162 -0.81 25.30 -3.06
N ASN A 163 -1.49 24.19 -3.38
CA ASN A 163 -1.72 23.10 -2.43
C ASN A 163 -0.61 22.05 -2.57
N GLY A 164 0.34 22.04 -1.63
CA GLY A 164 1.48 21.11 -1.66
C GLY A 164 1.12 19.63 -1.54
N SER A 165 -0.10 19.31 -1.06
CA SER A 165 -0.57 17.93 -0.88
C SER A 165 -1.23 17.35 -2.12
N VAL A 166 -1.51 18.15 -3.16
CA VAL A 166 -2.07 17.64 -4.42
C VAL A 166 -0.98 17.63 -5.49
N LEU A 167 -0.57 16.45 -5.92
CA LEU A 167 0.47 16.20 -6.91
C LEU A 167 -0.12 15.84 -8.27
N TYR A 168 0.63 16.08 -9.34
CA TYR A 168 0.21 15.85 -10.72
C TYR A 168 1.02 14.70 -11.34
N GLU A 169 0.34 13.70 -11.86
CA GLU A 169 0.94 12.63 -12.66
C GLU A 169 0.39 12.77 -14.09
N PRO A 170 1.17 13.39 -15.01
CA PRO A 170 0.61 13.91 -16.26
C PRO A 170 0.00 12.85 -17.18
N ILE A 171 0.44 11.60 -17.08
CA ILE A 171 -0.07 10.45 -17.84
C ILE A 171 0.30 9.15 -17.12
N ASN A 172 -0.65 8.22 -17.07
CA ASN A 172 -0.48 6.83 -16.66
C ASN A 172 0.06 5.97 -17.80
N GLU A 173 1.05 5.11 -17.52
CA GLU A 173 1.50 4.03 -18.42
C GLU A 173 1.76 4.47 -19.87
N PRO A 174 2.75 5.35 -20.14
CA PRO A 174 2.97 5.97 -21.44
C PRO A 174 3.64 5.07 -22.49
N VAL A 175 3.16 3.83 -22.69
CA VAL A 175 3.82 2.82 -23.55
C VAL A 175 3.81 3.18 -25.04
N ASP A 176 2.89 4.03 -25.48
CA ASP A 176 2.79 4.47 -26.87
C ASP A 176 3.84 5.54 -27.26
N TYR A 177 4.65 6.01 -26.31
CA TYR A 177 5.69 7.02 -26.57
C TYR A 177 7.09 6.42 -26.72
N SER A 178 7.87 6.97 -27.65
CA SER A 178 9.32 6.85 -27.58
C SER A 178 9.85 7.63 -26.35
N GLY A 179 11.02 7.24 -25.82
CA GLY A 179 11.62 7.96 -24.68
C GLY A 179 11.81 9.46 -24.92
N THR A 180 12.19 9.84 -26.15
CA THR A 180 12.35 11.25 -26.55
C THR A 180 11.01 11.99 -26.56
N ASP A 181 9.97 11.38 -27.13
CA ASP A 181 8.65 12.00 -27.24
C ASP A 181 7.99 12.16 -25.87
N LEU A 182 8.17 11.18 -24.99
CA LEU A 182 7.70 11.25 -23.61
C LEU A 182 8.37 12.41 -22.85
N CYS A 183 9.69 12.54 -22.95
CA CYS A 183 10.41 13.64 -22.31
C CYS A 183 10.00 15.01 -22.88
N ASN A 184 9.70 15.09 -24.19
CA ASN A 184 9.18 16.29 -24.81
C ASN A 184 7.76 16.63 -24.33
N LEU A 185 6.88 15.63 -24.18
CA LEU A 185 5.55 15.82 -23.59
C LEU A 185 5.68 16.44 -22.19
N TYR A 186 6.53 15.87 -21.32
CA TYR A 186 6.74 16.38 -19.96
C TYR A 186 7.37 17.76 -19.94
N ALA A 187 8.41 18.02 -20.74
CA ALA A 187 9.03 19.35 -20.80
C ALA A 187 8.01 20.42 -21.24
N ASN A 188 7.18 20.10 -22.23
CA ASN A 188 6.10 20.99 -22.68
C ASN A 188 5.07 21.21 -21.58
N PHE A 189 4.68 20.17 -20.85
CA PHE A 189 3.75 20.25 -19.73
C PHE A 189 4.26 21.19 -18.63
N LEU A 190 5.50 20.99 -18.21
CA LEU A 190 6.14 21.82 -17.19
C LEU A 190 6.29 23.27 -17.66
N ASN A 191 6.63 23.50 -18.92
CA ASN A 191 6.72 24.86 -19.47
C ASN A 191 5.35 25.57 -19.49
N GLN A 192 4.29 24.86 -19.88
CA GLN A 192 2.96 25.46 -20.00
C GLN A 192 2.29 25.76 -18.66
N LEU A 193 2.40 24.86 -17.67
CA LEU A 193 1.77 25.07 -16.35
C LEU A 193 2.68 25.78 -15.36
N SER A 194 4.00 25.70 -15.56
CA SER A 194 5.02 26.19 -14.62
C SER A 194 4.71 25.76 -13.18
N PRO A 195 4.54 24.44 -12.92
CA PRO A 195 4.24 23.96 -11.59
C PRO A 195 5.45 24.16 -10.67
N ALA A 196 5.22 24.20 -9.35
CA ALA A 196 6.31 24.24 -8.38
C ALA A 196 7.24 23.01 -8.54
N SER A 197 8.49 23.11 -8.09
CA SER A 197 9.34 21.92 -7.97
C SER A 197 8.65 20.87 -7.10
N TRP A 198 8.83 19.59 -7.45
CA TRP A 198 8.28 18.44 -6.73
C TRP A 198 6.74 18.40 -6.71
N LYS A 199 6.10 19.08 -7.67
CA LYS A 199 4.65 19.05 -7.85
C LYS A 199 4.20 17.89 -8.73
N CYS A 200 5.08 17.42 -9.61
CA CYS A 200 4.78 16.40 -10.59
C CYS A 200 5.51 15.08 -10.30
N ILE A 201 4.84 13.98 -10.63
CA ILE A 201 5.42 12.64 -10.76
C ILE A 201 5.39 12.31 -12.25
N LEU A 202 6.57 12.16 -12.84
CA LEU A 202 6.72 11.91 -14.27
C LEU A 202 6.97 10.41 -14.48
N ASP A 203 5.95 9.71 -14.95
CA ASP A 203 6.04 8.27 -15.23
C ASP A 203 7.21 7.93 -16.17
N GLY A 204 7.81 6.77 -15.91
CA GLY A 204 8.86 6.19 -16.72
C GLY A 204 8.40 5.79 -18.14
N THR A 205 9.30 5.26 -18.95
CA THR A 205 8.91 4.80 -20.31
C THR A 205 8.23 3.42 -20.26
N GLY A 206 7.59 3.02 -21.37
CA GLY A 206 6.77 1.82 -21.41
C GLY A 206 5.53 1.95 -20.53
N TYR A 207 5.15 0.89 -19.83
CA TYR A 207 4.11 0.92 -18.79
C TYR A 207 4.62 1.57 -17.48
N ALA A 208 5.35 2.69 -17.58
CA ALA A 208 6.16 3.23 -16.49
C ALA A 208 7.14 2.20 -15.90
N GLY A 209 7.70 1.33 -16.75
CA GLY A 209 8.50 0.16 -16.33
C GLY A 209 9.97 0.46 -16.04
N GLU A 210 10.47 1.64 -16.39
CA GLU A 210 11.79 2.16 -16.00
C GLU A 210 11.81 3.68 -15.93
N VAL A 211 12.60 4.25 -15.02
CA VAL A 211 12.66 5.70 -14.83
C VAL A 211 13.93 6.35 -15.39
N ILE A 212 14.90 5.56 -15.88
CA ILE A 212 16.23 6.05 -16.25
C ILE A 212 16.17 7.04 -17.41
N THR A 213 15.35 6.77 -18.45
CA THR A 213 15.29 7.64 -19.63
C THR A 213 14.78 9.04 -19.26
N VAL A 214 13.64 9.11 -18.57
CA VAL A 214 13.07 10.36 -18.05
C VAL A 214 13.99 10.97 -16.98
N GLY A 215 14.65 10.11 -16.21
CA GLY A 215 15.64 10.43 -15.20
C GLY A 215 16.81 11.27 -15.73
N ASN A 216 17.30 10.90 -16.92
CA ASN A 216 18.46 11.51 -17.59
C ASN A 216 18.15 12.88 -18.24
N ASP A 217 16.87 13.23 -18.43
CA ASP A 217 16.52 14.50 -19.07
C ASP A 217 16.71 15.67 -18.11
N SER A 218 17.70 16.52 -18.43
CA SER A 218 18.06 17.70 -17.63
C SER A 218 16.93 18.72 -17.44
N ARG A 219 15.88 18.70 -18.27
CA ARG A 219 14.71 19.57 -18.17
C ARG A 219 13.75 19.13 -17.06
N LEU A 220 13.88 17.88 -16.59
CA LEU A 220 12.91 17.22 -15.72
C LEU A 220 13.45 16.95 -14.30
N THR A 221 14.58 17.55 -13.94
CA THR A 221 15.34 17.21 -12.72
C THR A 221 14.67 17.62 -11.40
N ASN A 222 13.74 18.57 -11.45
CA ASN A 222 13.06 19.11 -10.27
C ASN A 222 11.69 18.46 -9.99
N GLN A 223 11.41 17.30 -10.60
CA GLN A 223 10.18 16.54 -10.41
C GLN A 223 10.47 15.12 -9.94
N TYR A 224 9.46 14.43 -9.40
CA TYR A 224 9.56 13.00 -9.09
C TYR A 224 9.48 12.16 -10.37
N LEU A 225 9.90 10.90 -10.27
CA LEU A 225 9.76 9.90 -11.32
C LEU A 225 8.79 8.80 -10.88
N GLY A 226 7.85 8.40 -11.74
CA GLY A 226 6.89 7.33 -11.48
C GLY A 226 7.37 5.99 -12.03
N LEU A 227 7.30 4.94 -11.23
CA LEU A 227 7.61 3.55 -11.62
C LEU A 227 6.42 2.65 -11.31
N HIS A 228 6.04 1.80 -12.26
CA HIS A 228 5.11 0.69 -12.02
C HIS A 228 5.90 -0.61 -11.94
N CYS A 229 5.51 -1.46 -10.99
CA CYS A 229 6.15 -2.74 -10.73
C CYS A 229 5.08 -3.83 -10.73
N TYR A 230 5.23 -4.81 -11.62
CA TYR A 230 4.42 -6.02 -11.64
C TYR A 230 5.27 -7.22 -12.06
N TRP A 231 4.95 -8.40 -11.55
CA TRP A 231 5.77 -9.60 -11.78
C TRP A 231 5.82 -9.98 -13.27
N TRP A 232 4.73 -9.83 -14.01
CA TRP A 232 4.65 -10.15 -15.44
C TRP A 232 5.40 -9.16 -16.34
N PHE A 233 5.77 -7.96 -15.86
CA PHE A 233 6.59 -7.02 -16.65
C PHE A 233 8.01 -7.52 -16.84
N TYR A 234 8.49 -8.34 -15.90
CA TYR A 234 9.91 -8.60 -15.74
C TYR A 234 10.30 -10.06 -16.01
N GLY A 235 9.31 -10.92 -16.24
CA GLY A 235 9.47 -12.36 -16.36
C GLY A 235 9.20 -13.10 -15.04
N SER A 236 9.24 -14.42 -15.13
CA SER A 236 8.82 -15.35 -14.08
C SER A 236 10.02 -15.78 -13.21
N TYR A 237 10.06 -15.32 -11.96
CA TYR A 237 11.09 -15.73 -10.99
C TYR A 237 10.46 -16.12 -9.66
N ASN A 238 10.95 -17.20 -9.07
CA ASN A 238 10.48 -17.71 -7.77
C ASN A 238 11.45 -17.40 -6.62
N VAL A 239 12.28 -16.36 -6.78
CA VAL A 239 13.27 -15.89 -5.80
C VAL A 239 13.22 -14.37 -5.72
N TRP A 240 13.04 -13.83 -4.51
CA TRP A 240 12.84 -12.39 -4.30
C TRP A 240 14.01 -11.52 -4.76
N SER A 241 15.25 -12.02 -4.62
CA SER A 241 16.46 -11.26 -4.98
C SER A 241 16.54 -10.95 -6.47
N SER A 242 15.91 -11.77 -7.32
CA SER A 242 15.79 -11.49 -8.76
C SER A 242 15.02 -10.19 -8.99
N TYR A 243 13.85 -10.04 -8.35
CA TYR A 243 13.03 -8.84 -8.47
C TYR A 243 13.66 -7.62 -7.78
N TYR A 244 14.36 -7.80 -6.65
CA TYR A 244 15.16 -6.73 -6.04
C TYR A 244 16.15 -6.12 -7.05
N ASN A 245 16.93 -6.99 -7.72
CA ASN A 245 17.93 -6.56 -8.70
C ASN A 245 17.29 -5.94 -9.95
N ILE A 246 16.14 -6.47 -10.38
CA ILE A 246 15.40 -5.91 -11.52
C ILE A 246 14.92 -4.50 -11.19
N VAL A 247 14.22 -4.30 -10.07
CA VAL A 247 13.75 -2.97 -9.65
C VAL A 247 14.93 -2.02 -9.50
N SER A 248 16.05 -2.48 -8.90
CA SER A 248 17.28 -1.70 -8.85
C SER A 248 17.76 -1.23 -10.23
N GLY A 249 17.77 -2.13 -11.21
CA GLY A 249 18.15 -1.81 -12.59
C GLY A 249 17.17 -0.88 -13.31
N LYS A 250 15.88 -0.90 -12.96
CA LYS A 250 14.85 0.02 -13.52
C LYS A 250 14.87 1.41 -12.89
N VAL A 251 15.34 1.49 -11.64
CA VAL A 251 15.51 2.76 -10.89
C VAL A 251 16.85 3.44 -11.19
N GLY A 252 17.93 2.67 -11.32
CA GLY A 252 19.27 3.20 -11.52
C GLY A 252 19.69 4.17 -10.39
N SER A 253 20.30 5.29 -10.76
CA SER A 253 20.76 6.32 -9.81
C SER A 253 19.67 7.25 -9.27
N TYR A 254 18.40 7.01 -9.62
CA TYR A 254 17.31 7.97 -9.39
C TYR A 254 16.45 7.66 -8.17
N ALA A 255 16.85 6.71 -7.33
CA ALA A 255 16.09 6.24 -6.17
C ALA A 255 15.55 7.38 -5.27
N SER A 256 16.36 8.42 -5.03
CA SER A 256 15.97 9.53 -4.14
C SER A 256 14.77 10.35 -4.62
N ARG A 257 14.44 10.30 -5.92
CA ARG A 257 13.30 10.99 -6.53
C ARG A 257 12.30 10.07 -7.21
N THR A 258 12.47 8.75 -7.13
CA THR A 258 11.51 7.77 -7.66
C THR A 258 10.39 7.52 -6.67
N VAL A 259 9.15 7.44 -7.14
CA VAL A 259 7.99 6.90 -6.42
C VAL A 259 7.51 5.69 -7.21
N ILE A 260 7.33 4.55 -6.56
CA ILE A 260 6.64 3.42 -7.19
C ILE A 260 5.14 3.69 -7.09
N THR A 261 4.56 4.28 -8.14
CA THR A 261 3.17 4.73 -8.21
C THR A 261 2.18 3.58 -8.36
N GLU A 262 2.66 2.40 -8.76
CA GLU A 262 1.92 1.15 -8.75
C GLU A 262 2.80 -0.05 -8.41
N VAL A 263 2.41 -0.81 -7.39
CA VAL A 263 3.01 -2.10 -7.06
C VAL A 263 1.96 -2.97 -6.37
N GLY A 264 1.78 -4.21 -6.81
CA GLY A 264 0.76 -5.06 -6.22
C GLY A 264 0.72 -6.48 -6.74
N ILE A 265 -0.02 -7.31 -6.02
CA ILE A 265 -0.30 -8.72 -6.34
C ILE A 265 -1.76 -9.04 -6.04
N GLU A 266 -2.27 -10.14 -6.58
CA GLU A 266 -3.59 -10.66 -6.22
C GLU A 266 -3.67 -10.96 -4.71
N THR A 267 -4.59 -10.32 -4.01
CA THR A 267 -4.67 -10.41 -2.55
C THR A 267 -5.54 -11.56 -2.06
N PHE A 268 -6.32 -12.22 -2.94
CA PHE A 268 -7.19 -13.36 -2.59
C PHE A 268 -6.43 -14.59 -2.08
N ARG A 269 -5.13 -14.73 -2.38
CA ARG A 269 -4.32 -15.87 -1.94
C ARG A 269 -3.96 -15.83 -0.44
N HIS A 270 -4.36 -14.77 0.29
CA HIS A 270 -4.13 -14.58 1.73
C HIS A 270 -2.69 -14.90 2.16
N VAL A 271 -1.74 -14.39 1.37
CA VAL A 271 -0.31 -14.61 1.56
C VAL A 271 0.19 -14.14 2.92
N SER A 272 0.90 -15.01 3.62
CA SER A 272 1.61 -14.66 4.86
C SER A 272 2.90 -13.90 4.55
N PHE A 273 3.39 -13.11 5.51
CA PHE A 273 4.64 -12.36 5.37
C PHE A 273 5.87 -13.27 5.19
N TRP A 274 5.88 -14.47 5.79
CA TRP A 274 7.14 -15.20 6.04
C TRP A 274 7.61 -16.08 4.93
N TRP A 275 6.74 -16.50 4.03
CA TRP A 275 7.15 -17.34 2.90
C TRP A 275 8.02 -16.57 1.93
N GLN A 276 7.99 -15.24 1.98
CA GLN A 276 8.37 -14.45 0.84
C GLN A 276 9.90 -14.22 0.76
N TRP A 277 10.62 -14.59 1.83
CA TRP A 277 12.07 -14.63 1.90
C TRP A 277 12.68 -15.98 1.50
N ASP A 278 11.84 -17.00 1.29
CA ASP A 278 12.28 -18.34 0.87
C ASP A 278 12.55 -18.38 -0.66
N THR A 279 13.21 -19.45 -1.10
CA THR A 279 13.37 -19.79 -2.52
C THR A 279 12.27 -20.75 -2.97
N GLY A 280 11.78 -20.62 -4.21
CA GLY A 280 10.77 -21.53 -4.75
C GLY A 280 9.33 -21.16 -4.38
N VAL A 281 9.09 -19.87 -4.13
CA VAL A 281 7.77 -19.29 -3.83
C VAL A 281 7.01 -18.95 -5.12
N TYR A 282 5.74 -18.57 -5.00
CA TYR A 282 5.01 -18.05 -6.16
C TYR A 282 5.65 -16.76 -6.68
N GLU A 283 5.60 -16.56 -8.00
CA GLU A 283 6.29 -15.46 -8.69
C GLU A 283 5.83 -14.08 -8.21
N ASP A 284 4.52 -13.93 -7.97
CA ASP A 284 3.91 -12.73 -7.39
C ASP A 284 4.46 -12.44 -5.98
N GLN A 285 4.66 -13.45 -5.14
CA GLN A 285 5.22 -13.30 -3.78
C GLN A 285 6.70 -12.92 -3.79
N ALA A 286 7.50 -13.60 -4.61
CA ALA A 286 8.89 -13.23 -4.83
C ALA A 286 8.99 -11.79 -5.33
N PHE A 287 8.13 -11.41 -6.27
CA PHE A 287 8.04 -10.07 -6.82
C PHE A 287 7.75 -9.02 -5.76
N LEU A 288 6.69 -9.21 -4.98
CA LEU A 288 6.29 -8.23 -3.98
C LEU A 288 7.41 -8.03 -2.96
N THR A 289 8.08 -9.12 -2.58
CA THR A 289 9.19 -9.07 -1.61
C THR A 289 10.39 -8.35 -2.17
N GLY A 290 10.85 -8.72 -3.36
CA GLY A 290 12.00 -8.08 -3.99
C GLY A 290 11.78 -6.58 -4.20
N SER A 291 10.61 -6.22 -4.70
CA SER A 291 10.24 -4.83 -4.99
C SER A 291 10.14 -4.00 -3.71
N LEU A 292 9.47 -4.51 -2.68
CA LEU A 292 9.32 -3.80 -1.41
C LEU A 292 10.60 -3.79 -0.58
N ALA A 293 11.46 -4.80 -0.69
CA ALA A 293 12.78 -4.82 -0.07
C ALA A 293 13.70 -3.75 -0.66
N TYR A 294 13.78 -3.67 -1.99
CA TYR A 294 14.53 -2.63 -2.67
C TYR A 294 14.02 -1.24 -2.28
N SER A 295 12.70 -1.08 -2.27
CA SER A 295 12.06 0.18 -1.89
C SER A 295 12.42 0.59 -0.46
N LYS A 296 12.40 -0.34 0.48
CA LYS A 296 12.77 -0.09 1.88
C LYS A 296 14.22 0.36 2.03
N ASP A 297 15.14 -0.37 1.41
CA ASP A 297 16.58 -0.14 1.56
C ASP A 297 17.02 1.18 0.94
N ASN A 298 16.24 1.69 -0.02
CA ASN A 298 16.46 2.97 -0.69
C ASN A 298 15.46 4.07 -0.31
N GLN A 299 14.59 3.81 0.67
CA GLN A 299 13.56 4.74 1.16
C GLN A 299 12.65 5.29 0.03
N ILE A 300 12.29 4.45 -0.93
CA ILE A 300 11.39 4.79 -2.04
C ILE A 300 9.94 4.70 -1.56
N GLY A 301 9.14 5.73 -1.83
CA GLY A 301 7.70 5.74 -1.62
C GLY A 301 7.01 4.74 -2.54
N THR A 302 6.05 3.98 -2.01
CA THR A 302 5.31 2.98 -2.76
C THR A 302 3.81 3.17 -2.60
N ILE A 303 3.07 3.08 -3.70
CA ILE A 303 1.62 3.17 -3.76
C ILE A 303 1.08 1.81 -4.20
N ALA A 304 0.36 1.13 -3.32
CA ALA A 304 -0.17 -0.21 -3.56
C ALA A 304 -1.24 -0.20 -4.67
N TRP A 305 -1.16 -1.16 -5.57
CA TRP A 305 -2.17 -1.41 -6.58
C TRP A 305 -2.93 -2.74 -6.34
N SER A 306 -4.26 -2.78 -6.37
CA SER A 306 -5.14 -1.63 -6.14
C SER A 306 -5.23 -1.37 -4.63
N GLY A 307 -5.48 -0.12 -4.27
CA GLY A 307 -5.71 0.24 -2.88
C GLY A 307 -7.11 -0.11 -2.43
N VAL A 308 -8.06 0.62 -2.99
CA VAL A 308 -9.49 0.44 -2.77
C VAL A 308 -10.13 0.14 -4.12
N ASN A 309 -10.72 -1.04 -4.26
CA ASN A 309 -11.47 -1.44 -5.45
C ASN A 309 -12.50 -2.52 -5.07
N ASP A 310 -13.71 -2.44 -5.60
CA ASP A 310 -14.80 -3.35 -5.20
C ASP A 310 -14.85 -4.64 -6.03
N ILE A 311 -14.26 -4.64 -7.23
CA ILE A 311 -14.30 -5.80 -8.14
C ILE A 311 -12.93 -6.41 -8.41
N ASP A 312 -11.87 -5.62 -8.35
CA ASP A 312 -10.49 -6.06 -8.58
C ASP A 312 -9.97 -6.93 -7.43
N THR A 313 -9.27 -8.01 -7.78
CA THR A 313 -8.65 -8.96 -6.85
C THR A 313 -7.26 -8.51 -6.39
N TYR A 314 -6.67 -7.47 -6.99
CA TYR A 314 -5.41 -6.85 -6.55
C TYR A 314 -5.59 -5.86 -5.39
N ARG A 315 -6.78 -5.77 -4.78
CA ARG A 315 -7.12 -4.74 -3.78
C ARG A 315 -6.46 -4.97 -2.41
N TRP A 316 -6.01 -3.92 -1.74
CA TRP A 316 -5.67 -3.94 -0.30
C TRP A 316 -6.94 -3.90 0.55
N PHE A 317 -7.87 -3.02 0.22
CA PHE A 317 -9.14 -2.84 0.89
C PHE A 317 -10.31 -3.15 -0.05
N SER A 318 -11.30 -3.89 0.44
CA SER A 318 -12.62 -3.93 -0.20
C SER A 318 -13.47 -2.78 0.33
N ALA A 319 -14.19 -2.07 -0.55
CA ALA A 319 -15.21 -1.11 -0.14
C ALA A 319 -16.60 -1.75 -0.22
N ASN A 320 -17.49 -1.31 0.67
CA ASN A 320 -18.93 -1.49 0.55
C ASN A 320 -19.66 -0.60 1.56
N ASN A 321 -19.01 -0.23 2.67
CA ASN A 321 -19.32 0.91 3.57
C ASN A 321 -18.25 1.04 4.67
N ASN A 322 -17.54 -0.06 4.97
CA ASN A 322 -16.38 -0.14 5.87
C ASN A 322 -15.18 -0.68 5.10
N LEU A 323 -14.03 0.01 5.16
CA LEU A 323 -12.80 -0.49 4.55
C LEU A 323 -12.26 -1.65 5.38
N VAL A 324 -12.13 -2.81 4.74
CA VAL A 324 -11.59 -4.02 5.37
C VAL A 324 -10.33 -4.41 4.62
N GLU A 325 -9.23 -4.60 5.35
CA GLU A 325 -8.02 -5.19 4.78
C GLU A 325 -8.29 -6.62 4.36
N VAL A 326 -8.28 -6.90 3.05
CA VAL A 326 -8.55 -8.24 2.54
C VAL A 326 -7.33 -9.16 2.68
N ASN A 327 -6.12 -8.57 2.77
CA ASN A 327 -4.89 -9.31 2.99
C ASN A 327 -3.92 -8.54 3.92
N PRO A 328 -4.05 -8.72 5.23
CA PRO A 328 -3.17 -8.11 6.22
C PRO A 328 -1.69 -8.48 6.08
N GLY A 329 -1.35 -9.64 5.49
CA GLY A 329 0.05 -10.04 5.26
C GLY A 329 0.73 -9.13 4.25
N CYS A 330 0.07 -8.93 3.09
CA CYS A 330 0.49 -7.98 2.06
C CYS A 330 0.57 -6.54 2.62
N ALA A 331 -0.47 -6.11 3.34
CA ALA A 331 -0.52 -4.80 4.00
C ALA A 331 0.69 -4.52 4.92
N ASN A 332 1.12 -5.55 5.66
CA ASN A 332 2.27 -5.41 6.57
C ASN A 332 3.61 -5.37 5.84
N MET A 333 3.73 -5.95 4.65
CA MET A 333 4.93 -5.74 3.84
C MET A 333 5.09 -4.29 3.42
N PHE A 334 4.01 -3.63 3.02
CA PHE A 334 4.02 -2.20 2.71
C PHE A 334 4.42 -1.37 3.93
N ARG A 335 3.85 -1.64 5.11
CA ARG A 335 4.25 -0.96 6.36
C ARG A 335 5.73 -1.16 6.69
N TRP A 336 6.23 -2.36 6.44
CA TRP A 336 7.64 -2.69 6.62
C TRP A 336 8.53 -1.96 5.60
N SER A 337 8.14 -1.92 4.32
CA SER A 337 8.90 -1.18 3.31
C SER A 337 8.92 0.31 3.57
N TRP A 338 7.87 0.84 4.21
CA TRP A 338 7.81 2.22 4.68
C TRP A 338 8.66 2.49 5.92
N GLY A 339 9.31 1.48 6.49
CA GLY A 339 10.13 1.60 7.70
C GLY A 339 9.32 1.85 8.98
N LEU A 340 8.00 1.61 8.96
CA LEU A 340 7.13 1.81 10.12
C LEU A 340 7.22 0.66 11.13
N THR A 341 7.87 -0.45 10.75
CA THR A 341 8.08 -1.60 11.63
C THR A 341 9.52 -2.09 11.52
N ALA A 342 10.15 -2.39 12.66
CA ALA A 342 11.51 -2.95 12.72
C ALA A 342 11.57 -4.38 12.17
N SER A 343 10.45 -5.08 12.28
CA SER A 343 10.18 -6.32 11.59
C SER A 343 8.68 -6.34 11.25
N PRO A 344 8.30 -6.87 10.10
CA PRO A 344 6.92 -6.99 9.69
C PRO A 344 6.22 -7.97 10.64
N LYS A 345 5.50 -7.40 11.59
CA LYS A 345 4.69 -8.14 12.54
C LYS A 345 3.24 -7.97 12.12
N TRP A 346 2.77 -8.85 11.23
CA TRP A 346 1.36 -9.22 11.33
C TRP A 346 1.16 -9.79 12.76
N GLN A 347 0.02 -9.60 13.43
CA GLN A 347 -0.24 -10.29 14.72
C GLN A 347 -1.26 -11.42 14.53
N GLY A 348 -1.60 -11.72 13.28
CA GLY A 348 -2.77 -12.54 13.03
C GLY A 348 -4.09 -11.80 13.32
N PRO A 349 -5.24 -12.22 12.78
CA PRO A 349 -6.54 -11.71 13.21
C PRO A 349 -6.96 -12.21 14.60
N ILE A 350 -6.27 -13.23 15.13
CA ILE A 350 -6.55 -13.90 16.40
C ILE A 350 -5.31 -13.70 17.27
N SER A 351 -5.49 -13.10 18.44
CA SER A 351 -4.41 -12.97 19.42
C SER A 351 -3.99 -14.33 19.99
N ASP A 352 -2.73 -14.43 20.44
CA ASP A 352 -2.25 -15.60 21.17
C ASP A 352 -3.16 -15.93 22.35
N GLY A 353 -3.47 -17.21 22.52
CA GLY A 353 -4.42 -17.64 23.54
C GLY A 353 -4.81 -19.10 23.41
N ARG A 354 -5.70 -19.54 24.29
CA ARG A 354 -6.28 -20.88 24.23
C ARG A 354 -7.71 -20.81 23.71
N PHE A 355 -8.01 -21.65 22.75
CA PHE A 355 -9.28 -21.63 22.02
C PHE A 355 -9.85 -23.03 21.85
N LYS A 356 -11.17 -23.11 21.67
CA LYS A 356 -11.82 -24.19 20.93
C LYS A 356 -12.10 -23.73 19.51
N LEU A 357 -11.97 -24.62 18.54
CA LEU A 357 -12.27 -24.33 17.14
C LEU A 357 -13.56 -25.06 16.76
N GLN A 358 -14.64 -24.31 16.59
CA GLN A 358 -15.95 -24.85 16.20
C GLN A 358 -16.14 -24.78 14.69
N ASN A 359 -16.43 -25.91 14.04
CA ASN A 359 -16.73 -25.93 12.62
C ASN A 359 -18.11 -25.30 12.34
N ARG A 360 -18.21 -24.46 11.30
CA ARG A 360 -19.44 -23.77 10.93
C ARG A 360 -20.52 -24.70 10.41
N ALA A 361 -20.16 -25.77 9.69
CA ALA A 361 -21.15 -26.69 9.11
C ALA A 361 -21.71 -27.68 10.14
N SER A 362 -20.87 -28.25 11.01
CA SER A 362 -21.28 -29.30 11.95
C SER A 362 -21.61 -28.78 13.35
N GLY A 363 -21.08 -27.62 13.75
CA GLY A 363 -21.13 -27.14 15.13
C GLY A 363 -20.23 -27.92 16.10
N LEU A 364 -19.47 -28.90 15.62
CA LEU A 364 -18.55 -29.72 16.40
C LEU A 364 -17.18 -29.06 16.55
N MET A 365 -16.43 -29.46 17.57
CA MET A 365 -15.12 -28.91 17.92
C MET A 365 -13.98 -29.74 17.30
N LEU A 366 -12.91 -29.08 16.87
CA LEU A 366 -11.64 -29.73 16.53
C LEU A 366 -11.09 -30.47 17.76
N ASP A 367 -10.79 -31.76 17.58
CA ASP A 367 -10.50 -32.69 18.66
C ASP A 367 -9.30 -33.59 18.29
N ASN A 368 -8.31 -33.70 19.17
CA ASN A 368 -7.14 -34.57 18.94
C ASN A 368 -7.34 -36.03 19.42
N LEU A 369 -8.58 -36.38 19.77
CA LEU A 369 -9.05 -37.67 20.28
C LEU A 369 -8.38 -38.14 21.58
N GLY A 370 -7.78 -37.21 22.33
CA GLY A 370 -7.03 -37.54 23.55
C GLY A 370 -5.67 -38.20 23.28
N SER A 371 -5.27 -38.32 22.01
CA SER A 371 -4.00 -38.93 21.64
C SER A 371 -2.81 -38.01 21.94
N THR A 372 -1.66 -38.62 22.21
CA THR A 372 -0.37 -37.93 22.40
C THR A 372 0.70 -38.43 21.42
N THR A 373 0.31 -39.27 20.47
CA THR A 373 1.21 -39.93 19.52
C THR A 373 1.42 -39.07 18.28
N ASP A 374 2.68 -38.94 17.86
CA ASP A 374 3.03 -38.32 16.58
C ASP A 374 2.40 -39.07 15.40
N GLY A 375 1.80 -38.33 14.48
CA GLY A 375 1.11 -38.86 13.31
C GLY A 375 -0.33 -39.33 13.58
N ALA A 376 -0.83 -39.22 14.81
CA ALA A 376 -2.24 -39.53 15.08
C ALA A 376 -3.17 -38.53 14.37
N SER A 377 -4.22 -39.04 13.73
CA SER A 377 -5.24 -38.21 13.10
C SER A 377 -5.97 -37.35 14.14
N VAL A 378 -6.38 -36.16 13.70
CA VAL A 378 -7.32 -35.32 14.45
C VAL A 378 -8.72 -35.45 13.84
N ALA A 379 -9.74 -35.14 14.62
CA ALA A 379 -11.13 -35.34 14.26
C ALA A 379 -12.00 -34.15 14.73
N GLN A 380 -13.31 -34.31 14.60
CA GLN A 380 -14.30 -33.43 15.23
C GLN A 380 -15.14 -34.20 16.25
N TRP A 381 -15.53 -33.52 17.32
CA TRP A 381 -16.36 -34.12 18.36
C TRP A 381 -17.28 -33.08 19.01
N GLN A 382 -18.36 -33.56 19.64
CA GLN A 382 -19.27 -32.74 20.43
C GLN A 382 -18.50 -31.92 21.48
N ASP A 383 -18.91 -30.67 21.66
CA ASP A 383 -18.30 -29.75 22.62
C ASP A 383 -18.29 -30.34 24.05
N GLY A 384 -17.14 -30.29 24.70
CA GLY A 384 -16.92 -30.78 26.06
C GLY A 384 -15.87 -29.97 26.82
N THR A 385 -15.54 -30.36 28.05
CA THR A 385 -14.56 -29.63 28.88
C THR A 385 -13.14 -30.19 28.77
N SER A 386 -12.97 -31.31 28.07
CA SER A 386 -11.72 -32.07 27.99
C SER A 386 -10.61 -31.30 27.24
N SER A 387 -9.36 -31.56 27.62
CA SER A 387 -8.18 -30.86 27.08
C SER A 387 -7.90 -31.14 25.61
N ASN A 388 -8.43 -32.23 25.05
CA ASN A 388 -8.29 -32.64 23.65
C ASN A 388 -9.00 -31.71 22.65
N GLN A 389 -9.83 -30.79 23.13
CA GLN A 389 -10.49 -29.76 22.32
C GLN A 389 -9.92 -28.36 22.55
N GLN A 390 -8.95 -28.22 23.46
CA GLN A 390 -8.35 -26.92 23.79
C GLN A 390 -7.04 -26.77 23.04
N TRP A 391 -6.96 -25.76 22.18
CA TRP A 391 -5.81 -25.52 21.32
C TRP A 391 -5.14 -24.21 21.73
N ASN A 392 -3.86 -24.27 22.12
CA ASN A 392 -3.07 -23.05 22.26
C ASN A 392 -2.69 -22.59 20.86
N VAL A 393 -3.23 -21.43 20.49
CA VAL A 393 -2.93 -20.69 19.28
C VAL A 393 -1.81 -19.73 19.63
N SER A 394 -0.67 -19.88 18.96
CA SER A 394 0.42 -18.93 19.07
C SER A 394 0.83 -18.42 17.71
N TYR A 395 0.97 -17.11 17.64
CA TYR A 395 1.37 -16.38 16.47
C TYR A 395 2.82 -15.91 16.63
N SER A 396 3.72 -16.54 15.87
CA SER A 396 5.14 -16.24 15.91
C SER A 396 5.73 -16.38 14.52
N ALA A 397 6.74 -15.55 14.22
CA ALA A 397 7.36 -15.51 12.89
C ALA A 397 6.30 -15.58 11.77
N GLY A 398 5.25 -14.79 11.97
CA GLY A 398 4.07 -14.58 11.15
C GLY A 398 3.32 -15.71 10.51
N TYR A 399 3.26 -16.80 11.24
CA TYR A 399 2.28 -17.86 11.10
C TYR A 399 1.71 -18.24 12.47
N TYR A 400 0.62 -18.99 12.43
CA TYR A 400 0.07 -19.65 13.59
C TYR A 400 0.59 -21.06 13.72
N THR A 401 0.73 -21.49 14.97
CA THR A 401 0.77 -22.90 15.36
C THR A 401 -0.41 -23.17 16.27
N LEU A 402 -0.98 -24.38 16.18
CA LEU A 402 -2.08 -24.82 17.04
C LEU A 402 -1.60 -26.06 17.78
N SER A 403 -1.23 -25.90 19.05
CA SER A 403 -0.84 -27.03 19.90
C SER A 403 -2.02 -27.48 20.74
N CYS A 404 -2.37 -28.77 20.69
CA CYS A 404 -3.42 -29.28 21.55
C CYS A 404 -2.94 -29.29 23.01
N ALA A 405 -3.78 -28.88 23.95
CA ALA A 405 -3.45 -28.91 25.38
C ALA A 405 -3.18 -30.35 25.86
N THR A 406 -3.80 -31.34 25.22
CA THR A 406 -3.43 -32.75 25.35
C THR A 406 -2.18 -33.05 24.53
N GLY A 407 -1.12 -33.55 25.16
CA GLY A 407 0.11 -34.01 24.48
C GLY A 407 1.03 -32.90 23.94
N LYS A 408 0.54 -31.66 23.76
CA LYS A 408 1.27 -30.50 23.23
C LYS A 408 1.75 -30.65 21.78
N ASN A 409 1.26 -31.65 21.06
CA ASN A 409 1.52 -31.80 19.64
C ASN A 409 0.74 -30.75 18.84
N CYS A 410 1.37 -30.30 17.75
CA CYS A 410 0.83 -29.32 16.83
C CYS A 410 0.04 -29.97 15.70
N LEU A 411 -1.02 -29.28 15.25
CA LEU A 411 -1.76 -29.60 14.04
C LEU A 411 -0.82 -29.58 12.83
N ASP A 412 -0.84 -30.65 12.02
CA ASP A 412 0.15 -30.93 10.98
C ASP A 412 -0.51 -31.59 9.75
N VAL A 413 -0.13 -31.20 8.53
CA VAL A 413 -0.68 -31.78 7.28
C VAL A 413 0.08 -33.00 6.75
N GLY A 414 1.13 -33.43 7.43
CA GLY A 414 2.01 -34.51 6.98
C GLY A 414 2.76 -34.19 5.69
N SER A 415 3.30 -35.24 5.06
CA SER A 415 4.02 -35.14 3.79
C SER A 415 3.13 -35.35 2.56
N ASN A 416 1.94 -35.92 2.72
CA ASN A 416 1.01 -36.12 1.62
C ASN A 416 0.18 -34.87 1.41
N THR A 417 0.37 -34.21 0.26
CA THR A 417 -0.24 -32.93 -0.07
C THR A 417 -1.47 -33.06 -0.98
N ALA A 418 -1.92 -34.27 -1.30
CA ALA A 418 -3.11 -34.50 -2.13
C ALA A 418 -4.41 -34.06 -1.43
N ASP A 419 -5.43 -33.69 -2.18
CA ASP A 419 -6.76 -33.40 -1.62
C ASP A 419 -7.33 -34.64 -0.94
N GLY A 420 -7.91 -34.45 0.24
CA GLY A 420 -8.45 -35.54 1.08
C GLY A 420 -7.41 -36.22 1.97
N SER A 421 -6.14 -35.81 1.91
CA SER A 421 -5.11 -36.33 2.81
C SER A 421 -5.41 -35.93 4.25
N ALA A 422 -5.15 -36.85 5.19
CA ALA A 422 -5.44 -36.66 6.60
C ALA A 422 -4.66 -35.48 7.20
N VAL A 423 -5.30 -34.77 8.13
CA VAL A 423 -4.62 -33.86 9.05
C VAL A 423 -4.34 -34.62 10.34
N GLN A 424 -3.13 -34.46 10.87
CA GLN A 424 -2.61 -35.20 12.01
C GLN A 424 -2.10 -34.23 13.09
N GLN A 425 -1.55 -34.79 14.16
CA GLN A 425 -0.78 -34.05 15.15
C GLN A 425 0.65 -34.57 15.24
N LYS A 426 1.61 -33.68 15.50
CA LYS A 426 3.02 -34.04 15.65
C LYS A 426 3.75 -33.06 16.57
N ALA A 427 4.81 -33.51 17.23
CA ALA A 427 5.68 -32.62 18.01
C ALA A 427 6.10 -31.38 17.20
N LEU A 428 6.09 -30.21 17.85
CA LEU A 428 6.41 -28.93 17.21
C LEU A 428 7.82 -28.95 16.61
N SER A 429 7.95 -28.55 15.35
CA SER A 429 9.21 -28.37 14.66
C SER A 429 9.26 -27.01 13.98
N PHE A 430 10.28 -26.23 14.30
CA PHE A 430 10.55 -24.96 13.63
C PHE A 430 11.25 -25.13 12.28
N SER A 431 11.71 -26.33 11.93
CA SER A 431 12.41 -26.60 10.66
C SER A 431 11.50 -27.02 9.50
N ASN A 432 10.20 -27.20 9.73
CA ASN A 432 9.24 -27.55 8.67
C ASN A 432 8.05 -26.57 8.62
N ASN A 433 7.42 -26.51 7.45
CA ASN A 433 6.28 -25.63 7.19
C ASN A 433 4.92 -26.33 7.39
N THR A 434 4.90 -27.65 7.60
CA THR A 434 3.68 -28.48 7.66
C THR A 434 2.81 -28.19 8.87
N GLN A 435 3.37 -27.53 9.90
CA GLN A 435 2.69 -27.17 11.15
C GLN A 435 2.34 -25.69 11.23
N ARG A 436 2.62 -24.94 10.16
CA ARG A 436 2.44 -23.49 10.14
C ARG A 436 1.14 -23.19 9.41
N TRP A 437 0.32 -22.31 10.00
CA TRP A 437 -1.06 -22.04 9.57
C TRP A 437 -1.31 -20.53 9.42
N THR A 438 -2.19 -20.15 8.50
CA THR A 438 -2.74 -18.79 8.36
C THR A 438 -4.23 -18.85 8.64
N PHE A 439 -4.74 -17.87 9.38
CA PHE A 439 -6.17 -17.70 9.60
C PHE A 439 -6.71 -16.62 8.68
N VAL A 440 -7.66 -17.01 7.84
CA VAL A 440 -8.28 -16.15 6.82
C VAL A 440 -9.71 -15.84 7.25
N SER A 441 -10.01 -14.58 7.55
CA SER A 441 -11.39 -14.17 7.87
C SER A 441 -12.31 -14.42 6.68
N THR A 442 -13.48 -15.01 6.93
CA THR A 442 -14.53 -15.18 5.92
C THR A 442 -15.60 -14.08 5.99
N GLY A 443 -15.41 -13.08 6.85
CA GLY A 443 -16.51 -12.25 7.34
C GLY A 443 -17.28 -12.96 8.46
N ASP A 444 -17.99 -12.18 9.27
CA ASP A 444 -18.94 -12.66 10.29
C ASP A 444 -18.33 -13.48 11.46
N GLY A 445 -17.03 -13.30 11.74
CA GLY A 445 -16.36 -13.92 12.90
C GLY A 445 -15.93 -15.37 12.69
N TYR A 446 -15.94 -15.86 11.45
CA TYR A 446 -15.41 -17.17 11.06
C TYR A 446 -14.10 -17.02 10.28
N TYR A 447 -13.30 -18.09 10.31
CA TYR A 447 -11.99 -18.13 9.68
C TYR A 447 -11.74 -19.46 8.97
N LYS A 448 -11.02 -19.44 7.85
CA LYS A 448 -10.39 -20.64 7.32
C LYS A 448 -9.03 -20.83 7.97
N VAL A 449 -8.67 -22.07 8.26
CA VAL A 449 -7.35 -22.46 8.79
C VAL A 449 -6.56 -23.06 7.65
N VAL A 450 -5.66 -22.29 7.05
CA VAL A 450 -4.97 -22.62 5.80
C VAL A 450 -3.53 -23.01 6.09
N ASN A 451 -3.10 -24.19 5.62
CA ASN A 451 -1.74 -24.66 5.83
C ASN A 451 -0.74 -23.95 4.93
N LEU A 452 0.45 -23.67 5.47
CA LEU A 452 1.46 -22.92 4.76
C LEU A 452 2.23 -23.72 3.70
N THR A 453 2.39 -25.02 3.89
CA THR A 453 3.04 -25.89 2.89
C THR A 453 2.14 -26.15 1.69
N THR A 454 0.85 -26.34 1.92
CA THR A 454 -0.05 -26.87 0.87
C THR A 454 -1.04 -25.85 0.33
N GLY A 455 -1.25 -24.72 1.01
CA GLY A 455 -2.28 -23.73 0.65
C GLY A 455 -3.71 -24.24 0.85
N LYS A 456 -3.89 -25.39 1.50
CA LYS A 456 -5.17 -26.08 1.69
C LYS A 456 -5.78 -25.79 3.07
N CYS A 457 -7.10 -25.86 3.14
CA CYS A 457 -7.84 -25.66 4.38
C CYS A 457 -7.87 -26.92 5.24
N LEU A 458 -7.90 -26.73 6.56
CA LEU A 458 -8.46 -27.71 7.50
C LEU A 458 -9.95 -27.91 7.18
N ASP A 459 -10.32 -29.14 6.86
CA ASP A 459 -11.61 -29.50 6.28
C ASP A 459 -12.18 -30.76 6.96
N THR A 460 -13.49 -30.78 7.22
CA THR A 460 -14.17 -31.95 7.82
C THR A 460 -14.57 -33.05 6.83
N GLY A 461 -14.26 -32.88 5.54
CA GLY A 461 -14.74 -33.73 4.44
C GLY A 461 -16.23 -33.66 4.18
N GLY A 462 -16.88 -32.58 4.63
CA GLY A 462 -18.35 -32.46 4.63
C GLY A 462 -19.03 -33.34 5.68
N GLN A 463 -18.26 -34.04 6.52
CA GLN A 463 -18.80 -34.88 7.58
C GLN A 463 -19.25 -34.04 8.77
N THR A 464 -20.26 -34.54 9.50
CA THR A 464 -20.90 -33.83 10.61
C THR A 464 -21.09 -34.69 11.86
N THR A 465 -20.49 -35.88 11.92
CA THR A 465 -20.62 -36.82 13.05
C THR A 465 -19.35 -36.87 13.91
N ASN A 466 -19.53 -37.20 15.19
CA ASN A 466 -18.43 -37.40 16.13
C ASN A 466 -17.42 -38.44 15.64
N GLY A 467 -16.14 -38.12 15.77
CA GLY A 467 -15.03 -39.00 15.38
C GLY A 467 -14.65 -38.93 13.91
N SER A 468 -15.38 -38.16 13.08
CA SER A 468 -15.00 -37.93 11.69
C SER A 468 -13.64 -37.24 11.62
N SER A 469 -12.70 -37.85 10.90
CA SER A 469 -11.33 -37.34 10.78
C SER A 469 -11.27 -36.06 9.95
N MET A 470 -10.33 -35.18 10.28
CA MET A 470 -10.05 -34.00 9.48
C MET A 470 -9.15 -34.35 8.30
N GLN A 471 -9.35 -33.64 7.20
CA GLN A 471 -8.55 -33.71 6.00
C GLN A 471 -8.07 -32.32 5.58
N GLN A 472 -7.16 -32.28 4.62
CA GLN A 472 -6.82 -31.06 3.90
C GLN A 472 -7.50 -31.06 2.52
N TRP A 473 -7.99 -29.90 2.11
CA TRP A 473 -8.66 -29.73 0.83
C TRP A 473 -8.43 -28.34 0.25
N TYR A 474 -8.45 -28.19 -1.08
CA TYR A 474 -8.34 -26.87 -1.70
C TYR A 474 -9.35 -25.87 -1.11
N SER A 475 -8.91 -24.62 -0.91
CA SER A 475 -9.73 -23.59 -0.26
C SER A 475 -10.89 -23.13 -1.16
N ASN A 476 -12.12 -23.18 -0.64
CA ASN A 476 -13.32 -22.68 -1.32
C ASN A 476 -14.31 -22.06 -0.30
N SER A 477 -15.53 -21.73 -0.70
CA SER A 477 -16.50 -21.05 0.17
C SER A 477 -17.28 -21.98 1.12
N SER A 478 -17.02 -23.29 1.12
CA SER A 478 -17.84 -24.27 1.83
C SER A 478 -17.71 -24.15 3.36
N TYR A 479 -18.82 -24.32 4.08
CA TYR A 479 -18.86 -24.13 5.54
C TYR A 479 -18.09 -25.19 6.33
N ASN A 480 -17.82 -26.36 5.76
CA ASN A 480 -16.95 -27.38 6.35
C ASN A 480 -15.48 -26.95 6.47
N GLN A 481 -15.08 -25.85 5.82
CA GLN A 481 -13.73 -25.26 5.91
C GLN A 481 -13.66 -24.02 6.82
N GLN A 482 -14.76 -23.66 7.49
CA GLN A 482 -14.86 -22.43 8.26
C GLN A 482 -14.99 -22.71 9.75
N TRP A 483 -14.21 -22.00 10.54
CA TRP A 483 -14.01 -22.27 11.96
C TRP A 483 -14.21 -21.00 12.78
N LYS A 484 -14.96 -21.12 13.88
CA LYS A 484 -15.07 -20.08 14.90
C LYS A 484 -14.08 -20.36 16.02
N PHE A 485 -13.26 -19.38 16.35
CA PHE A 485 -12.33 -19.44 17.48
C PHE A 485 -13.06 -18.96 18.74
N ILE A 486 -13.32 -19.86 19.68
CA ILE A 486 -13.97 -19.58 20.96
C ILE A 486 -12.88 -19.53 22.02
N GLN A 487 -12.59 -18.33 22.54
CA GLN A 487 -11.56 -18.14 23.57
C GLN A 487 -11.97 -18.78 24.89
N LEU A 488 -11.00 -19.38 25.60
CA LEU A 488 -11.17 -20.01 26.91
C LEU A 488 -10.66 -19.15 28.07
#